data_AF-A0A7X0FIT3-F1
#
_entry.id   AF-A0A7X0FIT3-F1
#
_cell.length_a   1.000
_cell.length_b   1.000
_cell.length_c   1.000
_cell.angle_alpha   90.00
_cell.angle_beta   90.00
_cell.angle_gamma   90.00
#
_symmetry.space_group_name_H-M   'P 1'
#
loop_
_entity.id
_entity.type
_entity.pdbx_description
1 polymer ?
#
loop_
_entity_poly.entity_id
_entity_poly.type
_entity_poly.pdbx_seq_one_letter_code
_entity_poly.pdbx_strand_id
1 'polypeptide(L)' 'MTREVAFAPVEGSFNDRVDAAYPPEYGESQYLAPMIGVRARAATVRITPRATTRETKR' A
#
# COMPACT_ATOMS: atom_id res chain seq x y z
N MET A 1 19.18 -6.76 -5.39
CA MET A 1 18.50 -6.40 -6.65
C MET A 1 17.63 -5.18 -6.40
N THR A 2 17.66 -4.18 -7.29
CA THR A 2 16.84 -2.96 -7.19
C THR A 2 15.78 -2.97 -8.30
N ARG A 3 14.57 -2.47 -8.03
CA ARG A 3 13.46 -2.38 -9.01
C ARG A 3 12.95 -0.94 -9.09
N GLU A 4 12.73 -0.47 -10.30
CA GLU A 4 12.15 0.84 -10.56
C GLU A 4 10.63 0.80 -10.40
N VAL A 5 10.09 1.70 -9.56
CA VAL A 5 8.66 1.75 -9.23
C VAL A 5 8.12 3.18 -9.22
N ALA A 6 6.81 3.31 -9.43
CA ALA A 6 6.06 4.54 -9.25
C ALA A 6 5.20 4.44 -7.99
N PHE A 7 5.01 5.59 -7.34
CA PHE A 7 4.23 5.75 -6.11
C PHE A 7 3.03 6.66 -6.40
N ALA A 8 1.87 6.29 -5.87
CA ALA A 8 0.67 7.13 -5.92
C ALA A 8 -0.14 6.96 -4.63
N PRO A 9 -0.85 8.01 -4.16
CA PRO A 9 -1.78 7.86 -3.06
C PRO A 9 -2.90 6.87 -3.42
N VAL A 10 -3.49 6.24 -2.40
CA VAL A 10 -4.65 5.38 -2.53
C VAL A 10 -5.88 6.10 -2.01
N GLU A 11 -6.90 6.22 -2.87
CA GLU A 11 -8.17 6.85 -2.55
C GLU A 11 -9.30 5.81 -2.46
N GLY A 12 -10.38 6.16 -1.76
CA GLY A 12 -11.60 5.37 -1.69
C GLY A 12 -11.49 4.13 -0.79
N SER A 13 -12.31 3.11 -1.09
CA SER A 13 -12.57 1.96 -0.21
C SER A 13 -11.52 0.83 -0.24
N PHE A 14 -10.35 1.07 -0.82
CA PHE A 14 -9.30 0.04 -0.86
C PHE A 14 -8.85 -0.37 0.55
N ASN A 15 -8.67 0.61 1.43
CA ASN A 15 -8.25 0.38 2.82
C ASN A 15 -9.29 -0.43 3.62
N ASP A 16 -10.57 -0.44 3.26
CA ASP A 16 -11.59 -1.23 3.96
C ASP A 16 -11.31 -2.75 3.83
N ARG A 17 -10.78 -3.18 2.69
CA ARG A 17 -10.39 -4.58 2.48
C ARG A 17 -9.16 -4.96 3.29
N VAL A 18 -8.22 -4.03 3.44
CA VAL A 18 -7.02 -4.22 4.27
C VAL A 18 -7.42 -4.34 5.73
N ASP A 19 -8.24 -3.41 6.21
CA ASP A 19 -8.69 -3.37 7.60
C ASP A 19 -9.51 -4.61 7.99
N ALA A 20 -10.29 -5.17 7.08
CA ALA A 20 -11.04 -6.41 7.32
C ALA A 20 -10.13 -7.65 7.43
N ALA A 21 -8.94 -7.62 6.83
CA ALA A 21 -8.01 -8.75 6.80
C ALA A 21 -7.08 -8.81 8.02
N TYR A 22 -6.87 -7.68 8.72
CA TYR A 22 -5.95 -7.59 9.87
C TYR A 22 -6.44 -8.22 11.19
N PRO A 23 -7.72 -8.10 11.60
CA PRO A 23 -8.21 -8.60 12.89
C PRO A 23 -8.01 -10.10 13.15
N PRO A 24 -8.15 -11.02 12.17
CA PRO A 24 -7.90 -12.44 12.38
C PRO A 24 -6.48 -12.76 12.92
N GLU A 25 -5.48 -11.96 12.56
CA GLU A 25 -4.08 -12.17 12.96
C GLU A 25 -3.68 -11.36 14.20
N TYR A 26 -4.39 -10.24 14.48
CA TYR A 26 -3.95 -9.23 15.46
C TYR A 26 -5.05 -8.74 16.39
N GLY A 27 -6.17 -9.45 16.54
CA GLY A 27 -7.37 -9.00 17.27
C GLY A 27 -7.14 -8.46 18.69
N GLU A 28 -6.20 -9.05 19.44
CA GLU A 28 -5.86 -8.61 20.81
C GLU A 28 -4.63 -7.67 20.86
N SER A 29 -4.02 -7.38 19.70
CA SER A 29 -2.84 -6.54 19.63
C SER A 29 -3.20 -5.07 19.88
N GLN A 30 -2.50 -4.45 20.83
CA GLN A 30 -2.51 -3.00 21.03
C GLN A 30 -2.14 -2.19 19.78
N TYR A 31 -1.51 -2.84 18.79
CA TYR A 31 -1.14 -2.22 17.51
C TYR A 31 -2.25 -2.26 16.46
N LEU A 32 -3.33 -3.02 16.65
CA LEU A 32 -4.39 -3.12 15.65
C LEU A 32 -5.05 -1.76 15.39
N ALA A 33 -5.50 -1.08 16.44
CA ALA A 33 -6.17 0.22 16.33
C ALA A 33 -5.34 1.29 15.59
N PRO A 34 -4.03 1.50 15.89
CA PRO A 34 -3.22 2.44 15.11
C PRO A 34 -2.92 1.95 13.69
N MET A 35 -2.91 0.64 13.40
CA MET A 35 -2.63 0.10 12.06
C MET A 35 -3.79 0.25 11.07
N ILE A 36 -5.04 0.20 11.55
CA ILE A 36 -6.24 0.38 10.70
C ILE A 36 -6.84 1.79 10.80
N GLY A 37 -6.18 2.69 11.55
CA GLY A 37 -6.66 4.04 11.82
C GLY A 37 -6.49 5.01 10.65
N VAL A 38 -7.18 6.16 10.73
CA VAL A 38 -7.19 7.21 9.69
C VAL A 38 -5.78 7.66 9.26
N ARG A 39 -4.85 7.76 10.21
CA ARG A 39 -3.46 8.16 9.91
C ARG A 39 -2.74 7.14 9.04
N ALA A 40 -2.93 5.85 9.32
CA ALA A 40 -2.36 4.77 8.52
C ALA A 40 -2.99 4.74 7.13
N ARG A 41 -4.32 4.85 7.05
CA ARG A 41 -5.06 4.91 5.78
C ARG A 41 -4.62 6.08 4.88
N ALA A 42 -4.42 7.26 5.46
CA ALA A 42 -3.98 8.45 4.74
C ALA A 42 -2.54 8.33 4.21
N ALA A 43 -1.73 7.46 4.83
CA ALA A 43 -0.35 7.20 4.41
C ALA A 43 -0.22 6.02 3.43
N THR A 44 -1.32 5.37 3.03
CA THR A 44 -1.28 4.24 2.10
C THR A 44 -0.81 4.67 0.71
N VAL A 45 0.21 3.99 0.18
CA VAL A 45 0.79 4.25 -1.15
C VAL A 45 0.66 3.03 -2.03
N ARG A 46 0.15 3.21 -3.26
CA ARG A 46 0.18 2.21 -4.31
C ARG A 46 1.55 2.22 -4.98
N ILE A 47 2.15 1.04 -5.09
CA ILE A 47 3.44 0.83 -5.76
C ILE A 47 3.19 0.06 -7.05
N THR A 48 3.66 0.57 -8.19
CA THR A 48 3.59 -0.10 -9.49
C THR A 48 4.95 -0.12 -10.17
N PRO A 49 5.34 -1.20 -10.88
CA PRO A 49 6.57 -1.20 -11.67
C PRO A 49 6.58 -0.04 -12.68
N ARG A 50 7.71 0.65 -12.84
CA ARG A 50 7.88 1.56 -13.99
C ARG A 50 8.10 0.72 -15.23
N ALA A 51 7.44 1.10 -16.34
CA ALA A 51 7.73 0.50 -17.63
C ALA A 51 9.22 0.70 -17.93
N THR A 52 9.95 -0.38 -18.19
CA THR A 52 11.31 -0.27 -18.72
C THR A 52 11.20 0.14 -20.18
N THR A 53 11.23 1.45 -20.44
CA THR A 53 11.50 1.94 -21.79
C THR A 53 12.91 1.50 -22.16
N ARG A 54 13.04 0.41 -22.91
CA ARG A 54 14.28 0.17 -23.65
C ARG A 54 14.32 1.24 -24.73
N GLU A 55 15.15 2.26 -24.55
CA GLU A 55 15.49 3.18 -25.64
C GLU A 55 15.99 2.34 -26.82
N THR A 56 15.17 2.26 -27.86
CA THR A 56 15.61 1.72 -29.14
C THR A 56 16.47 2.80 -29.76
N LYS A 57 17.79 2.68 -29.58
CA LYS A 57 18.79 3.51 -30.24
C LYS A 57 18.58 3.36 -31.76
N ARG A 58 18.10 4.42 -32.42
CA ARG A 58 18.17 4.58 -33.88
C ARG A 58 19.58 4.94 -34.30
#